data_AF-F0RK98-F1
#
_entry.id   AF-F0RK98-F1
#
_cell.length_a   1.000
_cell.length_b   1.000
_cell.length_c   1.000
_cell.angle_alpha   90.00
_cell.angle_beta   90.00
_cell.angle_gamma   90.00
#
_symmetry.space_group_name_H-M   'P 1'
#
loop_
_entity.id
_entity.type
_entity.pdbx_description
1 polymer ?
#
loop_
_entity_poly.entity_id
_entity_poly.type
_entity_poly.pdbx_seq_one_letter_code
_entity_poly.pdbx_strand_id
1 'polypeptide(L)'
;MRQLVPVLALAALGSAAAGGAPTSWLGQKVDPAGTTFCRTYGCKLVEVIQNGESTLGWHDGTQRSYRLRGGSRMEVEVRLQGWISNARLLTEPQPQKNGTFAMHPAHYPLAAEFLSAVTGRRFSAEKIAACERAGVALNSVDAYGPTAPLSHWTTPGSLQHKARCGINSQVGVWAGWMQQ
;
A
#
# COMPACT_ATOMS: atom_id res chain seq x y z
N MET A 1 -69.32 -22.99 5.71
CA MET A 1 -68.50 -23.56 6.81
C MET A 1 -67.04 -23.46 6.42
N ARG A 2 -66.22 -23.02 7.38
CA ARG A 2 -64.74 -23.04 7.46
C ARG A 2 -63.93 -22.16 6.47
N GLN A 3 -63.47 -21.06 7.07
CA GLN A 3 -62.33 -20.22 6.72
C GLN A 3 -61.01 -21.01 6.70
N LEU A 4 -60.00 -20.49 5.97
CA LEU A 4 -58.65 -20.18 6.49
C LEU A 4 -57.90 -19.30 5.46
N VAL A 5 -57.48 -18.12 5.92
CA VAL A 5 -56.56 -17.14 5.30
C VAL A 5 -55.53 -16.84 6.43
N PRO A 6 -54.40 -16.14 6.23
CA PRO A 6 -53.17 -16.36 5.45
C PRO A 6 -51.90 -16.31 6.35
N VAL A 7 -50.71 -16.79 5.94
CA VAL A 7 -49.41 -16.37 6.54
C VAL A 7 -48.30 -16.51 5.48
N LEU A 8 -47.87 -15.41 4.85
CA LEU A 8 -46.57 -14.75 5.10
C LEU A 8 -45.35 -15.69 5.00
N ALA A 9 -44.47 -15.44 4.03
CA ALA A 9 -43.22 -14.74 4.32
C ALA A 9 -42.36 -14.64 3.05
N LEU A 10 -42.15 -13.39 2.65
CA LEU A 10 -41.05 -12.86 1.86
C LEU A 10 -39.83 -13.79 1.76
N ALA A 11 -39.66 -14.45 0.62
CA ALA A 11 -38.34 -14.81 0.13
C ALA A 11 -37.72 -13.57 -0.51
N ALA A 12 -37.50 -12.53 0.30
CA ALA A 12 -36.55 -11.48 -0.01
C ALA A 12 -35.16 -12.10 0.10
N LEU A 13 -34.75 -12.82 -0.94
CA LEU A 13 -33.34 -13.09 -1.21
C LEU A 13 -32.70 -11.74 -1.50
N GLY A 14 -32.44 -10.99 -0.42
CA GLY A 14 -31.50 -9.91 -0.43
C GLY A 14 -30.21 -10.50 -0.95
N SER A 15 -29.88 -10.14 -2.18
CA SER A 15 -28.52 -10.26 -2.69
C SER A 15 -27.71 -9.38 -1.76
N ALA A 16 -27.19 -9.97 -0.68
CA ALA A 16 -26.10 -9.38 0.06
C ALA A 16 -25.01 -9.23 -0.98
N ALA A 17 -24.87 -8.02 -1.51
CA ALA A 17 -23.68 -7.63 -2.21
C ALA A 17 -22.56 -7.88 -1.20
N ALA A 18 -21.93 -9.04 -1.31
CA ALA A 18 -20.62 -9.29 -0.76
C ALA A 18 -19.76 -8.24 -1.45
N GLY A 19 -19.69 -7.04 -0.84
CA GLY A 19 -18.78 -5.99 -1.20
C GLY A 19 -17.40 -6.57 -0.96
N GLY A 20 -16.87 -7.24 -1.99
CA GLY A 20 -15.57 -7.88 -1.95
C GLY A 20 -14.57 -6.83 -1.52
N ALA A 21 -13.67 -7.21 -0.61
CA ALA A 21 -12.58 -6.33 -0.24
C ALA A 21 -11.89 -5.86 -1.53
N PRO A 22 -11.61 -4.54 -1.67
CA PRO A 22 -11.02 -4.03 -2.89
C PRO A 22 -9.68 -4.72 -3.14
N THR A 23 -9.42 -5.04 -4.40
CA THR A 23 -8.22 -5.78 -4.82
C THR A 23 -6.94 -4.98 -4.61
N SER A 24 -7.03 -3.65 -4.50
CA SER A 24 -5.93 -2.73 -4.24
C SER A 24 -6.35 -1.67 -3.22
N TRP A 25 -5.39 -1.00 -2.59
CA TRP A 25 -5.67 0.16 -1.73
C TRP A 25 -5.65 1.46 -2.50
N LEU A 26 -4.71 1.58 -3.44
CA LEU A 26 -4.52 2.79 -4.24
C LEU A 26 -5.78 3.15 -5.02
N GLY A 27 -6.16 4.42 -4.94
CA GLY A 27 -7.36 4.96 -5.57
C GLY A 27 -8.67 4.50 -4.93
N GLN A 28 -8.62 3.78 -3.80
CA GLN A 28 -9.80 3.27 -3.10
C GLN A 28 -10.01 3.97 -1.78
N LYS A 29 -11.28 4.05 -1.34
CA LYS A 29 -11.67 4.52 -0.01
C LYS A 29 -11.62 3.35 0.97
N VAL A 30 -10.41 3.02 1.41
CA VAL A 30 -10.14 1.92 2.34
C VAL A 30 -9.55 2.48 3.61
N ASP A 31 -9.97 1.97 4.77
CA ASP A 31 -9.24 2.19 6.01
C ASP A 31 -8.07 1.21 6.09
N PRO A 32 -6.80 1.67 6.07
CA PRO A 32 -5.64 0.79 6.14
C PRO A 32 -5.65 -0.14 7.36
N ALA A 33 -6.16 0.34 8.50
CA ALA A 33 -6.22 -0.46 9.73
C ALA A 33 -7.15 -1.69 9.59
N GLY A 34 -8.19 -1.58 8.77
CA GLY A 34 -9.14 -2.64 8.47
C GLY A 34 -8.71 -3.59 7.35
N THR A 35 -7.51 -3.45 6.78
CA THR A 35 -7.03 -4.32 5.69
C THR A 35 -6.56 -5.68 6.21
N THR A 36 -6.57 -6.70 5.34
CA THR A 36 -5.98 -8.02 5.66
C THR A 36 -4.50 -7.89 6.05
N PHE A 37 -3.72 -7.07 5.33
CA PHE A 37 -2.33 -6.81 5.66
C PHE A 37 -2.17 -6.32 7.11
N CYS A 38 -2.95 -5.31 7.51
CA CYS A 38 -2.83 -4.77 8.85
C CYS A 38 -3.31 -5.71 9.95
N ARG A 39 -4.32 -6.55 9.68
CA ARG A 39 -4.71 -7.62 10.61
C ARG A 39 -3.58 -8.65 10.77
N THR A 40 -2.96 -9.08 9.66
CA THR A 40 -1.87 -10.06 9.67
C THR A 40 -0.65 -9.55 10.43
N TYR A 41 -0.22 -8.32 10.16
CA TYR A 41 1.02 -7.76 10.71
C TYR A 41 0.83 -6.89 11.96
N GLY A 42 -0.40 -6.77 12.45
CA GLY A 42 -0.73 -6.03 13.67
C GLY A 42 -0.36 -4.55 13.58
N CYS A 43 -0.84 -3.84 12.55
CA CYS A 43 -0.63 -2.40 12.43
C CYS A 43 -1.25 -1.66 13.63
N LYS A 44 -0.46 -0.79 14.27
CA LYS A 44 -0.94 0.18 15.25
C LYS A 44 -0.74 1.58 14.71
N LEU A 45 -1.81 2.37 14.63
CA LEU A 45 -1.69 3.78 14.26
C LEU A 45 -0.85 4.50 15.34
N VAL A 46 0.18 5.22 14.90
CA VAL A 46 1.08 5.96 15.81
C VAL A 46 1.01 7.47 15.59
N GLU A 47 0.66 7.91 14.39
CA GLU A 47 0.68 9.32 14.04
C GLU A 47 -0.28 9.61 12.89
N VAL A 48 -0.89 10.79 12.92
CA VAL A 48 -1.62 11.37 11.80
C VAL A 48 -1.13 12.80 11.61
N ILE A 49 -0.53 13.07 10.46
CA ILE A 49 -0.09 14.40 10.05
C ILE A 49 -1.11 14.92 9.04
N GLN A 50 -1.64 16.13 9.29
CA GLN A 50 -2.41 16.85 8.26
C GLN A 50 -1.44 17.54 7.32
N ASN A 51 -1.56 17.22 6.03
CA ASN A 51 -0.83 17.91 4.99
C ASN A 51 -1.73 19.06 4.50
N GLY A 52 -1.29 20.30 4.73
CA GLY A 52 -2.09 21.51 4.43
C GLY A 52 -2.29 21.78 2.95
N GLU A 53 -1.66 21.02 2.06
CA GLU A 53 -1.78 21.15 0.61
C GLU A 53 -2.64 20.01 0.03
N SER A 54 -3.39 20.31 -1.03
CA SER A 54 -4.13 19.31 -1.82
C SER A 54 -3.54 19.18 -3.22
N THR A 55 -2.24 18.93 -3.28
CA THR A 55 -1.52 18.71 -4.54
C THR A 55 -1.70 17.25 -4.97
N LEU A 56 -2.38 17.04 -6.10
CA LEU A 56 -2.55 15.69 -6.66
C LEU A 56 -1.20 15.05 -6.94
N GLY A 57 -0.97 13.86 -6.38
CA GLY A 57 0.29 13.13 -6.53
C GLY A 57 1.39 13.50 -5.55
N TRP A 58 1.08 14.29 -4.50
CA TRP A 58 2.01 14.60 -3.42
C TRP A 58 1.45 14.22 -2.04
N HIS A 59 2.22 14.49 -0.98
CA HIS A 59 1.79 14.38 0.41
C HIS A 59 0.61 15.31 0.68
N ASP A 60 -0.60 14.80 0.52
CA ASP A 60 -1.78 15.66 0.50
C ASP A 60 -2.97 15.02 1.24
N GLY A 61 -3.79 15.86 1.87
CA GLY A 61 -4.81 15.41 2.83
C GLY A 61 -4.19 15.02 4.19
N THR A 62 -4.03 13.73 4.46
CA THR A 62 -3.42 13.23 5.71
C THR A 62 -2.41 12.14 5.44
N GLN A 63 -1.26 12.20 6.11
CA GLN A 63 -0.36 11.06 6.23
C GLN A 63 -0.67 10.32 7.53
N ARG A 64 -0.96 9.03 7.44
CA ARG A 64 -1.19 8.14 8.58
C ARG A 64 -0.02 7.19 8.72
N SER A 65 0.67 7.25 9.85
CA SER A 65 1.81 6.37 10.14
C SER A 65 1.36 5.25 11.08
N TYR A 66 1.73 4.01 10.74
CA TYR A 66 1.44 2.81 11.50
C TYR A 66 2.75 2.08 11.83
N ARG A 67 2.85 1.56 13.06
CA ARG A 67 3.91 0.62 13.45
C ARG A 67 3.40 -0.81 13.32
N LEU A 68 4.12 -1.65 12.59
CA LEU A 68 3.84 -3.09 12.50
C LEU A 68 4.44 -3.81 13.71
N ARG A 69 3.91 -5.01 14.04
CA ARG A 69 4.44 -5.84 15.14
C ARG A 69 5.93 -6.17 14.98
N GLY A 70 6.40 -6.30 13.74
CA GLY A 70 7.81 -6.57 13.40
C GLY A 70 8.72 -5.33 13.39
N GLY A 71 8.25 -4.17 13.86
CA GLY A 71 9.04 -2.95 13.98
C GLY A 71 9.05 -2.04 12.74
N SER A 72 8.73 -2.54 11.55
CA SER A 72 8.59 -1.74 10.34
C SER A 72 7.53 -0.64 10.47
N ARG A 73 7.72 0.48 9.77
CA ARG A 73 6.77 1.60 9.73
C ARG A 73 6.05 1.61 8.39
N MET A 74 4.73 1.59 8.42
CA MET A 74 3.91 1.79 7.23
C MET A 74 3.36 3.21 7.26
N GLU A 75 3.40 3.93 6.15
CA GLU A 75 2.80 5.25 6.02
C GLU A 75 1.84 5.24 4.84
N VAL A 76 0.67 5.82 5.03
CA VAL A 76 -0.39 5.86 4.04
C VAL A 76 -0.91 7.29 3.91
N GLU A 77 -0.92 7.80 2.70
CA GLU A 77 -1.46 9.12 2.38
C GLU A 77 -2.90 8.98 1.92
N VAL A 78 -3.78 9.68 2.62
CA VAL A 78 -5.22 9.67 2.41
C VAL A 78 -5.66 11.09 2.05
N ARG A 79 -6.21 11.21 0.85
CA ARG A 79 -6.74 12.47 0.30
C ARG A 79 -7.90 12.99 1.12
N LEU A 80 -8.21 14.28 0.95
CA LEU A 80 -9.40 14.89 1.56
C LEU A 80 -10.71 14.17 1.18
N GLN A 81 -10.78 13.61 -0.04
CA GLN A 81 -11.94 12.84 -0.51
C GLN A 81 -11.97 11.40 0.04
N GLY A 82 -10.97 11.01 0.84
CA GLY A 82 -10.92 9.74 1.58
C GLY A 82 -10.27 8.56 0.84
N TRP A 83 -9.73 8.76 -0.35
CA TRP A 83 -9.03 7.70 -1.09
C TRP A 83 -7.52 7.72 -0.84
N ILE A 84 -6.88 6.56 -0.91
CA ILE A 84 -5.44 6.40 -0.69
C ILE A 84 -4.67 6.79 -1.96
N SER A 85 -3.79 7.79 -1.85
CA SER A 85 -2.94 8.28 -2.95
C SER A 85 -1.56 7.62 -2.95
N ASN A 86 -0.92 7.48 -1.80
CA ASN A 86 0.40 6.88 -1.70
C ASN A 86 0.47 5.96 -0.48
N ALA A 87 1.31 4.93 -0.56
CA ALA A 87 1.63 4.10 0.58
C ALA A 87 3.10 3.67 0.52
N ARG A 88 3.77 3.68 1.67
CA ARG A 88 5.15 3.23 1.82
C ARG A 88 5.31 2.34 3.03
N LEU A 89 6.19 1.35 2.92
CA LEU A 89 6.64 0.51 4.00
C LEU A 89 8.14 0.74 4.17
N LEU A 90 8.50 1.30 5.32
CA LEU A 90 9.85 1.63 5.72
C LEU A 90 10.37 0.59 6.70
N THR A 91 11.63 0.20 6.52
CA THR A 91 12.32 -0.78 7.35
C THR A 91 13.55 -0.14 7.98
N GLU A 92 14.11 -0.79 9.00
CA GLU A 92 15.35 -0.33 9.62
C GLU A 92 16.50 -0.33 8.58
N PRO A 93 17.17 0.81 8.33
CA PRO A 93 18.26 0.89 7.38
C PRO A 93 19.44 -0.02 7.78
N GLN A 94 19.91 -0.85 6.86
CA GLN A 94 21.10 -1.68 7.04
C GLN A 94 22.27 -1.15 6.21
N PRO A 95 23.43 -0.89 6.83
CA PRO A 95 24.60 -0.40 6.11
C PRO A 95 25.11 -1.44 5.11
N GLN A 96 25.48 -0.99 3.92
CA GLN A 96 26.07 -1.78 2.84
C GLN A 96 27.58 -1.50 2.72
N LYS A 97 28.32 -2.42 2.10
CA LYS A 97 29.78 -2.29 1.92
C LYS A 97 30.20 -1.05 1.13
N ASN A 98 29.32 -0.52 0.27
CA ASN A 98 29.58 0.67 -0.53
C ASN A 98 29.15 1.98 0.16
N GLY A 99 28.82 1.95 1.46
CA GLY A 99 28.40 3.11 2.24
C GLY A 99 26.94 3.52 2.07
N THR A 100 26.17 2.82 1.23
CA THR A 100 24.71 3.02 1.11
C THR A 100 23.96 2.30 2.24
N PHE A 101 22.69 2.64 2.44
CA PHE A 101 21.80 1.90 3.34
C PHE A 101 20.69 1.23 2.56
N ALA A 102 20.39 -0.01 2.90
CA ALA A 102 19.39 -0.83 2.21
C ALA A 102 18.61 -1.70 3.20
N MET A 103 17.58 -2.40 2.73
CA MET A 103 16.73 -3.27 3.53
C MET A 103 17.48 -4.55 3.92
N HIS A 104 17.23 -5.08 5.12
CA HIS A 104 17.67 -6.43 5.45
C HIS A 104 16.89 -7.45 4.58
N PRO A 105 17.52 -8.49 3.99
CA PRO A 105 16.84 -9.44 3.12
C PRO A 105 15.62 -10.16 3.73
N ALA A 106 15.59 -10.30 5.06
CA ALA A 106 14.45 -10.86 5.79
C ALA A 106 13.15 -10.05 5.63
N HIS A 107 13.22 -8.79 5.19
CA HIS A 107 12.05 -7.94 4.96
C HIS A 107 11.50 -8.00 3.53
N TYR A 108 12.20 -8.62 2.57
CA TYR A 108 11.73 -8.68 1.18
C TYR A 108 10.37 -9.38 1.02
N PRO A 109 10.04 -10.47 1.75
CA PRO A 109 8.70 -11.06 1.69
C PRO A 109 7.61 -10.09 2.16
N LEU A 110 7.82 -9.41 3.28
CA LEU A 110 6.90 -8.41 3.82
C LEU A 110 6.68 -7.26 2.82
N ALA A 111 7.76 -6.77 2.22
CA ALA A 111 7.71 -5.72 1.21
C ALA A 111 6.92 -6.14 -0.05
N ALA A 112 7.09 -7.40 -0.49
CA ALA A 112 6.35 -7.94 -1.63
C ALA A 112 4.84 -8.08 -1.31
N GLU A 113 4.50 -8.58 -0.12
CA GLU A 113 3.11 -8.67 0.33
C GLU A 113 2.45 -7.29 0.47
N PHE A 114 3.19 -6.32 1.02
CA PHE A 114 2.74 -4.93 1.10
C PHE A 114 2.44 -4.34 -0.28
N LEU A 115 3.40 -4.38 -1.21
CA LEU A 115 3.19 -3.86 -2.56
C LEU A 115 2.03 -4.59 -3.26
N SER A 116 1.87 -5.89 -3.00
CA SER A 116 0.76 -6.64 -3.57
C SER A 116 -0.59 -6.19 -3.06
N ALA A 117 -0.71 -5.94 -1.76
CA ALA A 117 -1.94 -5.43 -1.15
C ALA A 117 -2.27 -4.00 -1.61
N VAL A 118 -1.25 -3.14 -1.70
CA VAL A 118 -1.40 -1.73 -2.07
C VAL A 118 -1.83 -1.58 -3.53
N THR A 119 -1.23 -2.37 -4.43
CA THR A 119 -1.42 -2.22 -5.88
C THR A 119 -2.39 -3.24 -6.50
N GLY A 120 -2.74 -4.30 -5.77
CA GLY A 120 -3.53 -5.42 -6.30
C GLY A 120 -2.82 -6.30 -7.34
N ARG A 121 -1.51 -6.13 -7.51
CA ARG A 121 -0.67 -6.97 -8.38
C ARG A 121 0.14 -7.94 -7.55
N ARG A 122 0.65 -9.00 -8.17
CA ARG A 122 1.54 -9.95 -7.47
C ARG A 122 2.99 -9.48 -7.55
N PHE A 123 3.63 -9.35 -6.39
CA PHE A 123 5.08 -9.15 -6.26
C PHE A 123 5.71 -10.36 -5.60
N SER A 124 7.02 -10.55 -5.81
CA SER A 124 7.82 -11.58 -5.13
C SER A 124 9.00 -10.94 -4.41
N ALA A 125 9.47 -11.59 -3.35
CA ALA A 125 10.66 -11.17 -2.61
C ALA A 125 11.88 -11.01 -3.53
N GLU A 126 12.02 -11.87 -4.55
CA GLU A 126 13.09 -11.79 -5.54
C GLU A 126 13.03 -10.49 -6.36
N LYS A 127 11.83 -10.05 -6.77
CA LYS A 127 11.65 -8.77 -7.48
C LYS A 127 11.98 -7.57 -6.60
N ILE A 128 11.69 -7.63 -5.30
CA ILE A 128 12.10 -6.60 -4.34
C ILE A 128 13.62 -6.56 -4.22
N ALA A 129 14.26 -7.72 -4.05
CA ALA A 129 15.71 -7.83 -3.95
C ALA A 129 16.41 -7.30 -5.21
N ALA A 130 15.89 -7.60 -6.41
CA ALA A 130 16.44 -7.11 -7.67
C ALA A 130 16.31 -5.57 -7.80
N CYS A 131 15.16 -5.03 -7.39
CA CYS A 131 14.89 -3.60 -7.37
C CYS A 131 15.85 -2.83 -6.45
N GLU A 132 16.03 -3.31 -5.22
CA GLU A 132 16.95 -2.70 -4.27
C GLU A 132 18.41 -2.78 -4.76
N ARG A 133 18.85 -3.92 -5.28
CA ARG A 133 20.21 -4.05 -5.84
C ARG A 133 20.46 -3.06 -6.98
N ALA A 134 19.47 -2.85 -7.85
CA ALA A 134 19.57 -1.84 -8.90
C ALA A 134 19.72 -0.43 -8.30
N GLY A 135 18.99 -0.13 -7.23
CA GLY A 135 19.11 1.16 -6.55
C GLY A 135 20.44 1.39 -5.86
N VAL A 136 20.94 0.39 -5.13
CA VAL A 136 22.26 0.41 -4.51
C VAL A 136 23.37 0.61 -5.56
N ALA A 137 23.26 -0.03 -6.72
CA ALA A 137 24.23 0.10 -7.81
C ALA A 137 24.25 1.51 -8.43
N LEU A 138 23.09 2.18 -8.49
CA LEU A 138 22.96 3.55 -8.99
C LEU A 138 23.26 4.61 -7.92
N ASN A 139 23.32 4.23 -6.64
CA ASN A 139 23.36 5.13 -5.48
C ASN A 139 22.32 6.26 -5.55
N SER A 140 21.14 5.96 -6.12
CA SER A 140 20.05 6.92 -6.22
C SER A 140 19.15 6.77 -5.01
N VAL A 141 19.00 7.83 -4.21
CA VAL A 141 18.08 7.87 -3.05
C VAL A 141 16.64 7.60 -3.51
N ASP A 142 16.33 8.03 -4.74
CA ASP A 142 15.13 7.68 -5.50
C ASP A 142 15.50 6.71 -6.62
N ALA A 143 16.06 5.58 -6.26
CA ALA A 143 16.16 4.48 -7.19
C ALA A 143 14.75 3.99 -7.54
N TYR A 144 14.16 4.58 -8.58
CA TYR A 144 13.51 3.74 -9.60
C TYR A 144 14.43 2.53 -9.75
N GLY A 145 13.90 1.31 -9.72
CA GLY A 145 14.73 0.14 -10.01
C GLY A 145 15.29 0.24 -11.45
N PRO A 146 15.32 -0.82 -12.26
CA PRO A 146 15.48 -0.59 -13.70
C PRO A 146 14.52 0.52 -14.19
N THR A 147 14.89 1.28 -15.22
CA THR A 147 14.06 2.36 -15.81
C THR A 147 12.64 1.93 -16.18
N ALA A 148 12.41 0.62 -16.28
CA ALA A 148 11.09 0.00 -16.27
C ALA A 148 10.59 -0.19 -14.80
N PRO A 149 9.54 0.54 -14.38
CA PRO A 149 8.99 0.41 -13.03
C PRO A 149 8.54 -1.02 -12.74
N LEU A 150 8.54 -1.40 -11.47
CA LEU A 150 8.06 -2.72 -11.05
C LEU A 150 6.63 -2.99 -11.50
N SER A 151 5.85 -1.92 -11.69
CA SER A 151 4.55 -1.92 -12.35
C SER A 151 4.20 -0.52 -12.87
N HIS A 152 3.89 -0.40 -14.16
CA HIS A 152 2.98 0.64 -14.68
C HIS A 152 1.58 0.05 -14.77
N TRP A 153 0.61 0.73 -14.18
CA TRP A 153 -0.80 0.38 -14.30
C TRP A 153 -1.66 1.58 -13.91
N THR A 154 -2.94 1.45 -14.21
CA THR A 154 -3.93 2.50 -14.07
C THR A 154 -4.99 2.08 -13.05
N THR A 155 -5.32 2.93 -12.07
CA THR A 155 -6.40 2.64 -11.10
C THR A 155 -7.79 2.80 -11.70
N PRO A 156 -8.86 2.39 -11.00
CA PRO A 156 -10.26 2.62 -11.40
C PRO A 156 -10.66 4.09 -11.66
N GLY A 157 -9.77 5.06 -11.39
CA GLY A 157 -9.92 6.47 -11.77
C GLY A 157 -9.15 6.89 -13.03
N SER A 158 -8.58 5.94 -13.79
CA SER A 158 -7.70 6.21 -14.95
C SER A 158 -6.36 6.89 -14.60
N LEU A 159 -5.87 6.70 -13.37
CA LEU A 159 -4.71 7.43 -12.86
C LEU A 159 -3.50 6.50 -12.77
N GLN A 160 -2.34 6.99 -13.20
CA GLN A 160 -1.12 6.18 -13.30
C GLN A 160 -0.40 6.08 -11.96
N HIS A 161 0.07 4.88 -11.64
CA HIS A 161 0.85 4.61 -10.44
C HIS A 161 2.16 3.91 -10.75
N LYS A 162 3.12 4.09 -9.84
CA LYS A 162 4.40 3.39 -9.84
C LYS A 162 4.64 2.70 -8.49
N ALA A 163 5.48 1.68 -8.51
CA ALA A 163 6.04 1.05 -7.32
C ALA A 163 7.57 1.03 -7.42
N ARG A 164 8.26 1.31 -6.30
CA ARG A 164 9.72 1.48 -6.22
C ARG A 164 10.30 0.98 -4.89
N CYS A 165 11.62 0.85 -4.82
CA CYS A 165 12.37 0.51 -3.61
C CYS A 165 13.27 1.67 -3.25
N GLY A 166 13.22 2.12 -2.00
CA GLY A 166 14.08 3.20 -1.53
C GLY A 166 15.33 2.66 -0.83
N ILE A 167 16.41 3.44 -0.89
CA ILE A 167 17.67 3.22 -0.19
C ILE A 167 18.01 4.47 0.65
N ASN A 168 19.12 4.44 1.39
CA ASN A 168 19.64 5.57 2.16
C ASN A 168 18.62 6.12 3.18
N SER A 169 18.13 7.35 3.02
CA SER A 169 17.17 7.96 3.95
C SER A 169 15.75 7.41 3.83
N GLN A 170 15.48 6.55 2.84
CA GLN A 170 14.16 6.09 2.44
C GLN A 170 14.08 4.56 2.31
N VAL A 171 14.82 3.81 3.14
CA VAL A 171 14.91 2.33 3.06
C VAL A 171 13.53 1.67 3.20
N GLY A 172 13.07 1.03 2.13
CA GLY A 172 11.71 0.50 2.08
C GLY A 172 11.17 0.25 0.68
N VAL A 173 9.86 0.08 0.59
CA VAL A 173 9.10 0.01 -0.67
C VAL A 173 7.94 1.00 -0.66
N TRP A 174 7.59 1.50 -1.85
CA TRP A 174 6.71 2.63 -2.03
C TRP A 174 5.83 2.36 -3.23
N ALA A 175 4.55 2.70 -3.17
CA ALA A 175 3.69 2.74 -4.33
C ALA A 175 2.74 3.94 -4.25
N GLY A 176 2.55 4.60 -5.39
CA GLY A 176 1.94 5.93 -5.38
C GLY A 176 1.76 6.56 -6.75
N TRP A 177 1.07 7.69 -6.77
CA TRP A 177 0.86 8.52 -7.96
C TRP A 177 2.06 9.42 -8.19
N MET A 178 2.30 9.79 -9.47
CA MET A 178 3.30 10.79 -9.87
C MET A 178 4.58 10.77 -9.04
N GLN A 179 5.09 9.56 -8.79
CA GLN A 179 6.48 9.35 -8.41
C GLN A 179 7.27 9.64 -9.69
N GLN A 180 7.51 10.92 -9.98
CA GLN A 180 8.49 11.29 -11.01
C GLN A 180 9.76 10.55 -10.70
#